data_AF-A0A549YFP7-F1
#
_entry.id   AF-A0A549YFP7-F1
#
_cell.length_a   1.000
_cell.length_b   1.000
_cell.length_c   1.000
_cell.angle_alpha   90.00
_cell.angle_beta   90.00
_cell.angle_gamma   90.00
#
_symmetry.space_group_name_H-M   'P 1'
#
loop_
_entity.id
_entity.type
_entity.pdbx_description
1 polymer ?
#
loop_
_entity_poly.entity_id
_entity_poly.type
_entity_poly.pdbx_seq_one_letter_code
_entity_poly.pdbx_strand_id
1 'polypeptide(L)' 'MRKLNDSKGFCPFCGADLQGEPIPEEMQHQYGATHFSRKIGISSIEEDRIVKWQCPDCGKEWERE' A
#
# COMPACT_ATOMS: atom_id res chain seq x y z
N MET A 1 22.58 4.93 7.07
CA MET A 1 21.16 5.35 7.19
C MET A 1 20.32 4.34 6.40
N ARG A 2 19.31 3.70 7.02
CA ARG A 2 18.39 2.84 6.26
C ARG A 2 17.55 3.73 5.35
N LYS A 3 17.53 3.43 4.05
CA LYS A 3 16.71 4.17 3.08
C LYS A 3 15.24 3.82 3.35
N LEU A 4 14.41 4.82 3.61
CA LEU A 4 12.96 4.64 3.80
C LEU A 4 12.31 4.27 2.48
N ASN A 5 11.27 3.44 2.52
CA ASN A 5 10.48 3.08 1.35
C ASN A 5 9.60 4.28 0.96
N ASP A 6 9.54 4.64 -0.33
CA ASP A 6 8.64 5.71 -0.80
C ASP A 6 7.23 5.20 -1.08
N SER A 7 6.95 3.92 -0.83
CA SER A 7 5.68 3.24 -1.08
C SER A 7 5.17 3.43 -2.50
N LYS A 8 6.05 3.75 -3.46
CA LYS A 8 5.65 4.02 -4.83
C LYS A 8 5.21 2.73 -5.50
N GLY A 9 3.99 2.72 -6.00
CA GLY A 9 3.42 1.57 -6.68
C GLY A 9 2.25 1.99 -7.56
N PHE A 10 2.03 1.25 -8.63
CA PHE A 10 0.96 1.52 -9.58
C PHE A 10 -0.02 0.36 -9.61
N CYS A 11 -1.28 0.65 -9.93
CA CYS A 11 -2.26 -0.39 -10.21
C CYS A 11 -1.83 -1.18 -11.45
N PRO A 12 -1.71 -2.52 -11.39
CA PRO A 12 -1.29 -3.32 -12.53
C PRO A 12 -2.34 -3.35 -13.66
N PHE A 13 -3.56 -2.88 -13.40
CA PHE A 13 -4.67 -2.95 -14.36
C PHE A 13 -5.01 -1.60 -15.02
N CYS A 14 -4.98 -0.50 -14.27
CA CYS A 14 -5.31 0.83 -14.80
C CYS A 14 -4.13 1.81 -14.76
N GLY A 15 -2.99 1.42 -14.19
CA GLY A 15 -1.82 2.30 -14.08
C GLY A 15 -1.97 3.45 -13.07
N ALA A 16 -3.06 3.49 -12.29
CA ALA A 16 -3.25 4.53 -11.28
C ALA A 16 -2.11 4.52 -10.25
N ASP A 17 -1.67 5.71 -9.84
CA ASP A 17 -0.68 5.87 -8.78
C ASP A 17 -1.31 5.50 -7.42
N LEU A 18 -0.73 4.50 -6.78
CA LEU A 18 -1.14 3.99 -5.48
C LEU A 18 -0.24 4.51 -4.34
N GLN A 19 0.63 5.48 -4.61
CA GLN A 19 1.29 6.26 -3.57
C GLN A 19 0.26 7.16 -2.88
N GLY A 20 0.22 7.08 -1.56
CA GLY A 20 -0.65 7.88 -0.71
C GLY A 20 0.01 9.17 -0.25
N GLU A 21 -0.63 9.81 0.71
CA GLU A 21 -0.10 11.03 1.32
C GLU A 21 1.25 10.79 2.03
N PRO A 22 2.09 11.82 2.14
CA PRO A 22 3.33 11.74 2.90
C PRO A 22 3.03 11.42 4.38
N ILE A 23 3.83 10.54 4.95
CA ILE A 23 3.80 10.23 6.37
C ILE A 23 4.53 11.39 7.09
N PRO A 24 3.96 11.94 8.18
CA PRO A 24 4.65 12.95 9.00
C PRO A 24 6.08 12.51 9.35
N GLU A 25 7.06 13.40 9.22
CA GLU A 25 8.48 13.05 9.33
C GLU A 25 8.82 12.36 10.66
N GLU A 26 8.19 12.79 11.76
CA GLU A 26 8.36 12.16 13.08
C GLU A 26 7.91 10.69 13.12
N MET A 27 6.96 10.29 12.26
CA MET A 27 6.37 8.96 12.21
C MET A 27 7.00 8.07 11.14
N GLN A 28 7.70 8.63 10.15
CA GLN A 28 8.28 7.88 9.04
C GLN A 28 9.18 6.72 9.50
N HIS A 29 9.92 6.90 10.58
CA HIS A 29 10.76 5.84 11.15
C HIS A 29 9.95 4.68 11.76
N GLN A 30 8.76 4.96 12.29
CA GLN A 30 7.87 3.93 12.86
C GLN A 30 7.25 3.07 11.76
N TYR A 31 6.91 3.68 10.62
CA TYR A 31 6.34 2.98 9.46
C TYR A 31 7.41 2.44 8.50
N GLY A 32 8.65 2.89 8.62
CA GLY A 32 9.74 2.54 7.69
C GLY A 32 9.54 3.08 6.26
N ALA A 33 8.65 4.06 6.09
CA ALA A 33 8.25 4.61 4.80
C ALA A 33 8.06 6.13 4.86
N THR A 34 8.14 6.80 3.72
CA THR A 34 7.91 8.25 3.60
C THR A 34 6.49 8.60 3.16
N HIS A 35 5.78 7.66 2.52
CA HIS A 35 4.41 7.83 2.07
C HIS A 35 3.56 6.61 2.46
N PHE A 36 2.27 6.85 2.68
CA PHE A 36 1.29 5.77 2.80
C PHE A 36 1.07 5.09 1.43
N SER A 37 0.40 3.94 1.43
CA SER A 37 -0.11 3.34 0.20
C SER A 37 -1.63 3.49 0.13
N ARG A 38 -2.16 3.75 -1.07
CA ARG A 38 -3.59 3.79 -1.37
C ARG A 38 -4.19 2.41 -1.66
N LYS A 39 -3.38 1.35 -1.63
CA LYS A 39 -3.87 -0.04 -1.81
C LYS A 39 -4.87 -0.37 -0.70
N ILE A 40 -6.04 -0.88 -1.08
CA ILE A 40 -7.03 -1.40 -0.14
C ILE A 40 -6.64 -2.85 0.16
N GLY A 41 -6.42 -3.19 1.43
CA GLY A 41 -6.15 -4.56 1.86
C GLY A 41 -7.45 -5.31 2.12
N ILE A 42 -7.67 -6.42 1.42
CA ILE A 42 -8.77 -7.34 1.70
C ILE A 42 -8.25 -8.38 2.70
N SER A 43 -8.76 -8.34 3.93
CA SER A 43 -8.36 -9.23 5.02
C SER A 43 -9.25 -10.47 5.14
N SER A 44 -8.64 -11.61 5.43
CA SER A 44 -9.33 -12.83 5.87
C SER A 44 -9.21 -12.95 7.39
N ILE A 45 -10.34 -13.18 8.06
CA ILE A 45 -10.36 -13.46 9.51
C ILE A 45 -9.75 -14.84 9.79
N GLU A 46 -9.98 -15.81 8.91
CA GLU A 46 -9.46 -17.18 9.08
C GLU A 46 -7.94 -17.24 8.98
N GLU A 47 -7.34 -16.44 8.09
CA GLU A 47 -5.89 -16.37 7.91
C GLU A 47 -5.22 -15.26 8.72
N ASP A 48 -6.00 -14.46 9.47
CA ASP A 48 -5.56 -13.29 10.25
C ASP A 48 -4.65 -12.34 9.47
N ARG A 49 -4.93 -12.15 8.17
CA ARG A 49 -4.06 -11.36 7.30
C ARG A 49 -4.77 -10.81 6.08
N ILE A 50 -4.14 -9.80 5.46
CA ILE A 50 -4.49 -9.36 4.11
C ILE A 50 -4.19 -10.51 3.14
N VAL A 51 -5.17 -10.90 2.33
CA VAL A 51 -5.06 -11.99 1.33
C VAL A 51 -5.04 -11.46 -0.10
N LYS A 52 -5.62 -10.27 -0.32
CA LYS A 52 -5.64 -9.60 -1.62
C LYS A 52 -5.48 -8.10 -1.47
N TRP A 53 -5.05 -7.47 -2.55
CA TRP A 53 -5.03 -6.02 -2.71
C TRP A 53 -6.11 -5.59 -3.70
N GLN A 54 -6.69 -4.42 -3.48
CA GLN A 54 -7.64 -3.81 -4.38
C GLN A 54 -7.20 -2.37 -4.73
N CYS A 55 -7.44 -2.00 -5.99
CA CYS A 55 -7.21 -0.63 -6.47
C CYS A 55 -8.42 0.24 -6.12
N PRO A 56 -8.22 1.38 -5.43
CA PRO A 56 -9.33 2.28 -5.10
C PRO A 56 -9.94 2.97 -6.32
N ASP A 57 -9.17 3.12 -7.41
CA ASP A 57 -9.61 3.88 -8.60
C ASP A 57 -10.36 3.00 -9.63
N CYS A 58 -9.95 1.75 -9.84
CA CYS A 58 -10.60 0.84 -10.81
C CYS A 58 -11.31 -0.38 -10.19
N GLY A 59 -11.21 -0.57 -8.87
CA GLY A 59 -11.88 -1.65 -8.14
C GLY A 59 -11.36 -3.06 -8.37
N LYS A 60 -10.38 -3.25 -9.28
CA LYS A 60 -9.79 -4.57 -9.55
C LYS A 60 -8.94 -5.04 -8.38
N GLU A 61 -8.97 -6.36 -8.17
CA GLU A 61 -8.29 -7.05 -7.09
C GLU A 61 -7.15 -7.93 -7.64
N TRP A 62 -6.10 -8.12 -6.84
CA TRP A 62 -5.01 -9.05 -7.14
C TRP A 62 -4.52 -9.73 -5.86
N GLU A 63 -3.93 -10.91 -6.01
CA GLU A 63 -3.40 -11.67 -4.88
C GLU A 63 -2.26 -10.93 -4.20
N ARG A 64 -2.18 -11.10 -2.88
CA ARG A 64 -1.03 -10.65 -2.11
C ARG A 64 0.13 -11.64 -2.32
N GLU A 65 1.26 -11.15 -2.83
CA GLU A 65 2.54 -11.88 -2.84
C GLU A 65 3.05 -12.20 -1.43
#